data_AF-A0A971MC97-F1
#
_entry.id   AF-A0A971MC97-F1
#
_cell.length_a   1.000
_cell.length_b   1.000
_cell.length_c   1.000
_cell.angle_alpha   90.00
_cell.angle_beta   90.00
_cell.angle_gamma   90.00
#
_symmetry.space_group_name_H-M   'P 1'
#
loop_
_entity.id
_entity.type
_entity.pdbx_description
1 polymer ?
#
loop_
_entity_poly.entity_id
_entity_poly.type
_entity_poly.pdbx_seq_one_letter_code
_entity_poly.pdbx_strand_id
1 'polypeptide(L)'
;MFPLLVIVFENLLSRVGLIMLLSFIMTRIKPFRSLVTKQKIDFKDKIFLSIIFGIYGIIGTYTGIPIRGAIANARVIGVFVGGLLGGPFVGTLSGLIAGG
;
A
#
# COMPACT_ATOMS: atom_id res chain seq x y z
N MET A 1 20.94 12.93 17.47
CA MET A 1 19.50 12.94 17.09
C MET A 1 19.32 13.15 15.59
N PHE A 2 19.97 14.15 15.01
CA PHE A 2 19.97 14.42 13.56
C PHE A 2 20.37 13.24 12.66
N PRO A 3 21.44 12.46 12.95
CA PRO A 3 21.85 11.34 12.08
C PRO A 3 20.82 10.21 12.03
N LEU A 4 20.15 9.93 13.15
CA LEU A 4 19.10 8.92 13.24
C LEU A 4 17.91 9.31 12.35
N LEU A 5 17.54 10.59 12.35
CA LEU A 5 16.42 11.11 11.56
C LEU A 5 16.71 10.96 10.06
N VAL A 6 17.94 11.27 9.63
CA VAL A 6 18.38 11.07 8.24
C VAL A 6 18.31 9.59 7.84
N ILE A 7 18.84 8.68 8.67
CA ILE A 7 18.80 7.23 8.39
C ILE A 7 17.36 6.73 8.28
N VAL A 8 16.48 7.14 9.20
CA VAL A 8 15.06 6.73 9.17
C VAL A 8 14.38 7.26 7.92
N PHE A 9 14.65 8.52 7.56
CA PHE A 9 14.06 9.14 6.38
C PHE A 9 14.52 8.48 5.08
N GLU A 10 15.83 8.23 4.90
CA GLU A 10 16.39 7.54 3.73
C GLU A 10 15.82 6.13 3.57
N ASN A 11 15.72 5.37 4.67
CA ASN A 11 15.15 4.04 4.62
C ASN A 11 13.66 4.07 4.28
N LEU A 12 12.87 4.97 4.87
CA LEU A 12 11.45 5.16 4.56
C LEU A 12 11.25 5.55 3.09
N LEU A 13 12.03 6.49 2.59
CA LEU A 13 12.06 6.88 1.18
C LEU A 13 12.32 5.70 0.26
N SER A 14 13.29 4.84 0.61
CA SER A 14 13.62 3.65 -0.17
C SER A 14 12.44 2.67 -0.27
N ARG A 15 11.66 2.51 0.82
CA ARG A 15 10.47 1.64 0.82
C ARG A 15 9.30 2.25 0.06
N VAL A 16 9.07 3.56 0.21
CA VAL A 16 8.08 4.28 -0.58
C VAL A 16 8.44 4.14 -2.06
N GLY A 17 9.72 4.31 -2.42
CA GLY A 17 10.24 4.07 -3.76
C GLY A 17 9.93 2.66 -4.27
N LEU A 18 10.21 1.62 -3.48
CA LEU A 18 9.88 0.24 -3.85
C LEU A 18 8.38 0.04 -4.07
N ILE A 19 7.53 0.55 -3.17
CA ILE A 19 6.07 0.43 -3.28
C ILE A 19 5.56 1.19 -4.51
N MET A 20 6.08 2.38 -4.79
CA MET A 20 5.75 3.14 -5.99
C MET A 20 6.16 2.42 -7.26
N LEU A 21 7.34 1.81 -7.28
CA LEU A 21 7.86 1.05 -8.42
C LEU A 21 7.00 -0.19 -8.68
N LEU A 22 6.62 -0.92 -7.62
CA LEU A 22 5.68 -2.04 -7.71
C LEU A 22 4.30 -1.59 -8.17
N SER A 23 3.78 -0.49 -7.63
CA SER A 23 2.47 0.07 -8.01
C SER A 23 2.45 0.55 -9.45
N PHE A 24 3.56 1.13 -9.92
CA PHE A 24 3.74 1.55 -11.30
C PHE A 24 3.72 0.35 -12.24
N ILE A 25 4.47 -0.72 -11.94
CA ILE A 25 4.41 -1.98 -12.70
C ILE A 25 2.98 -2.52 -12.73
N MET A 26 2.31 -2.56 -11.57
CA MET A 26 0.92 -3.01 -11.44
C MET A 26 -0.03 -2.25 -12.38
N THR A 27 0.15 -0.94 -12.49
CA THR A 27 -0.66 -0.06 -13.35
C THR A 27 -0.50 -0.38 -14.83
N ARG A 28 0.60 -1.03 -15.23
CA ARG A 28 0.84 -1.47 -16.61
C ARG A 28 0.17 -2.81 -16.93
N ILE A 29 -0.24 -3.58 -15.93
CA ILE A 29 -0.88 -4.89 -16.11
C ILE A 29 -2.37 -4.69 -16.46
N LYS A 30 -2.85 -5.37 -17.50
CA LYS A 30 -4.22 -5.22 -18.04
C LYS A 30 -5.34 -5.30 -16.98
N PRO A 31 -5.35 -6.24 -16.01
CA PRO A 31 -6.42 -6.36 -15.03
C PRO A 31 -6.54 -5.10 -14.17
N PHE A 32 -5.42 -4.63 -13.62
CA PHE A 32 -5.41 -3.43 -12.79
C PHE A 32 -5.79 -2.19 -13.59
N ARG A 33 -5.22 -2.04 -14.80
CA ARG A 33 -5.58 -0.93 -15.70
C ARG A 33 -7.07 -0.91 -16.04
N SER A 34 -7.65 -2.08 -16.30
CA SER A 34 -9.07 -2.22 -16.61
C SER A 34 -9.97 -1.84 -15.44
N LEU A 35 -9.55 -2.13 -14.20
CA LEU A 35 -10.26 -1.76 -12.98
C LEU A 35 -10.24 -0.26 -12.72
N VAL A 36 -9.07 0.39 -12.86
CA VAL A 36 -8.91 1.83 -12.63
C VAL A 36 -9.61 2.68 -13.69
N THR A 37 -9.73 2.16 -14.93
CA THR A 37 -10.40 2.87 -16.03
C THR A 37 -11.91 2.57 -16.08
N LYS A 38 -12.39 1.60 -15.30
CA LYS A 38 -13.81 1.23 -15.28
C LYS A 38 -14.62 2.36 -14.65
N GLN A 39 -15.61 2.87 -15.37
CA GLN A 39 -16.49 3.93 -14.86
C GLN A 39 -17.33 3.49 -13.64
N LYS A 40 -17.67 2.20 -13.57
CA LYS A 40 -18.42 1.62 -12.45
C LYS A 40 -17.69 0.40 -11.91
N ILE A 41 -17.10 0.57 -10.73
CA ILE A 41 -16.45 -0.51 -9.98
C ILE A 41 -17.54 -1.31 -9.25
N ASP A 42 -17.66 -2.59 -9.60
CA ASP A 42 -18.61 -3.51 -8.97
C ASP A 42 -18.05 -4.14 -7.68
N PHE A 43 -18.84 -4.99 -7.02
CA PHE A 43 -18.42 -5.57 -5.75
C PHE A 43 -17.24 -6.54 -5.89
N LYS A 44 -17.13 -7.27 -7.02
CA LYS A 44 -16.01 -8.19 -7.27
C LYS A 44 -14.71 -7.40 -7.48
N ASP A 45 -14.80 -6.31 -8.23
CA ASP A 45 -13.68 -5.39 -8.43
C ASP A 45 -13.19 -4.81 -7.10
N LYS A 46 -14.11 -4.41 -6.21
CA LYS A 46 -13.78 -3.91 -4.87
C LYS A 46 -13.04 -4.96 -4.04
N ILE A 47 -13.50 -6.22 -4.03
CA ILE A 47 -12.80 -7.30 -3.33
C ILE A 47 -11.40 -7.50 -3.91
N PHE A 48 -11.28 -7.54 -5.24
CA PHE A 48 -10.00 -7.73 -5.89
C PHE A 48 -9.00 -6.60 -5.60
N LEU A 49 -9.45 -5.34 -5.67
CA LEU A 49 -8.66 -4.17 -5.25
C LEU A 49 -8.28 -4.27 -3.77
N SER A 50 -9.21 -4.71 -2.91
CA SER A 50 -8.96 -4.82 -1.48
C SER A 50 -7.84 -5.81 -1.16
N ILE A 51 -7.83 -6.95 -1.83
CA ILE A 51 -6.80 -7.99 -1.71
C ILE A 51 -5.45 -7.44 -2.19
N ILE A 52 -5.41 -6.81 -3.37
CA ILE A 52 -4.17 -6.23 -3.91
C ILE A 52 -3.56 -5.21 -2.94
N PHE A 53 -4.36 -4.24 -2.49
CA PHE A 53 -3.87 -3.18 -1.61
C PHE A 53 -3.61 -3.66 -0.18
N GLY A 54 -4.33 -4.69 0.27
CA GLY A 54 -4.04 -5.40 1.51
C GLY A 54 -2.69 -6.10 1.46
N ILE A 55 -2.36 -6.81 0.37
CA ILE A 55 -1.04 -7.42 0.16
C ILE A 55 0.06 -6.36 0.19
N TYR A 56 -0.14 -5.20 -0.45
CA TYR A 56 0.81 -4.10 -0.32
C TYR A 56 0.99 -3.61 1.12
N GLY A 57 -0.09 -3.53 1.90
CA GLY A 57 -0.02 -3.20 3.33
C GLY A 57 0.74 -4.24 4.15
N ILE A 58 0.57 -5.54 3.85
CA ILE A 58 1.32 -6.63 4.46
C ILE A 58 2.81 -6.49 4.13
N ILE A 59 3.16 -6.34 2.85
CA ILE A 59 4.56 -6.14 2.41
C ILE A 59 5.15 -4.90 3.11
N GLY A 60 4.40 -3.80 3.16
CA GLY A 60 4.80 -2.57 3.84
C GLY A 60 5.05 -2.75 5.34
N THR A 61 4.36 -3.71 5.98
CA THR A 61 4.56 -4.08 7.39
C THR A 61 5.83 -4.92 7.58
N TYR A 62 5.96 -6.01 6.82
CA TYR A 62 7.09 -6.94 6.95
C TYR A 62 8.43 -6.33 6.52
N THR A 63 8.39 -5.36 5.61
CA THR A 63 9.58 -4.62 5.23
C THR A 63 9.99 -3.59 6.27
N GLY A 64 9.25 -3.38 7.37
CA GLY A 64 9.47 -2.38 8.44
C GLY A 64 10.89 -2.30 9.04
N ILE A 65 11.32 -1.12 9.51
CA ILE A 65 12.60 -0.93 10.22
C ILE A 65 12.33 -0.93 11.72
N PRO A 66 13.05 -1.74 12.52
CA PRO A 66 13.07 -1.55 13.95
C PRO A 66 13.81 -0.26 14.30
N ILE A 67 13.15 0.64 15.02
CA ILE A 67 13.72 1.90 15.54
C ILE A 67 13.31 2.00 17.00
N ARG A 68 14.27 1.91 17.91
CA ARG A 68 14.08 2.17 19.36
C ARG A 68 12.87 1.44 19.96
N GLY A 69 12.70 0.15 19.63
CA GLY A 69 11.60 -0.67 20.16
C GLY A 69 10.27 -0.53 19.42
N ALA A 70 10.18 0.33 18.40
CA ALA A 70 9.04 0.45 17.50
C ALA A 70 9.41 -0.01 16.07
N ILE A 71 8.41 -0.30 15.23
CA ILE A 71 8.63 -0.64 13.82
C ILE A 71 8.08 0.50 12.95
N ALA A 72 8.95 1.24 12.28
CA ALA A 72 8.53 2.17 11.25
C ALA A 72 8.31 1.42 9.94
N ASN A 73 7.07 1.46 9.44
CA ASN A 73 6.64 0.66 8.32
C ASN A 73 5.88 1.50 7.29
N ALA A 74 5.61 0.90 6.13
CA ALA A 74 4.93 1.56 5.03
C ALA A 74 3.52 0.99 4.77
N ARG A 75 2.91 0.35 5.78
CA ARG A 75 1.59 -0.29 5.71
C ARG A 75 0.52 0.65 5.14
N VAL A 76 0.48 1.87 5.66
CA VAL A 76 -0.56 2.87 5.38
C VAL A 76 -0.66 3.18 3.89
N ILE A 77 0.44 3.09 3.13
CA ILE A 77 0.44 3.43 1.70
C ILE A 77 -0.52 2.52 0.93
N GLY A 78 -0.45 1.20 1.15
CA GLY A 78 -1.35 0.25 0.49
C GLY A 78 -2.82 0.54 0.81
N VAL A 79 -3.13 0.67 2.10
CA VAL A 79 -4.49 0.92 2.60
C VAL A 79 -5.06 2.25 2.09
N PHE A 80 -4.26 3.31 2.17
CA PHE A 80 -4.64 4.66 1.73
C PHE A 80 -4.90 4.71 0.22
N VAL A 81 -3.97 4.18 -0.59
CA VAL A 81 -4.13 4.18 -2.05
C VAL A 81 -5.31 3.31 -2.48
N GLY A 82 -5.54 2.16 -1.82
CA GLY A 82 -6.70 1.33 -2.05
C GLY A 82 -8.02 2.03 -1.75
N GLY A 83 -8.09 2.77 -0.64
CA GLY A 83 -9.24 3.61 -0.31
C GLY A 83 -9.49 4.73 -1.32
N LEU A 84 -8.42 5.37 -1.81
CA LEU A 84 -8.53 6.44 -2.80
C LEU A 84 -9.04 5.93 -4.15
N LEU A 85 -8.58 4.76 -4.60
CA LEU A 85 -8.94 4.21 -5.92
C LEU A 85 -10.24 3.39 -5.91
N GLY A 86 -10.52 2.66 -4.82
CA GLY A 86 -11.65 1.74 -4.71
C GLY A 86 -12.79 2.23 -3.81
N GLY A 87 -12.62 3.39 -3.16
CA GLY A 87 -13.56 3.97 -2.20
C GLY A 87 -13.42 3.40 -0.78
N PRO A 88 -14.25 3.89 0.17
CA PRO A 88 -14.12 3.58 1.60
C PRO A 88 -14.12 2.08 1.91
N PHE A 89 -15.00 1.31 1.26
CA PHE A 89 -15.08 -0.13 1.44
C PHE A 89 -13.75 -0.84 1.15
N VAL A 90 -13.06 -0.44 0.07
CA VAL A 90 -11.78 -1.03 -0.31
C VAL A 90 -10.70 -0.65 0.71
N GLY A 91 -10.66 0.60 1.14
CA GLY A 91 -9.73 1.04 2.19
C GLY A 91 -9.92 0.27 3.49
N THR A 92 -11.16 0.12 3.96
CA THR A 92 -11.46 -0.63 5.19
C THR A 92 -11.04 -2.09 5.07
N LEU A 93 -11.43 -2.77 3.97
CA LEU A 93 -11.13 -4.18 3.79
C LEU A 93 -9.62 -4.42 3.58
N SER A 94 -8.93 -3.56 2.83
CA SER A 94 -7.46 -3.59 2.73
C SER A 94 -6.78 -3.38 4.07
N GLY A 95 -7.30 -2.48 4.90
CA GLY A 95 -6.81 -2.24 6.26
C GLY A 95 -6.88 -3.50 7.12
N LEU A 96 -8.04 -4.16 7.14
CA LEU A 96 -8.23 -5.43 7.85
C LEU A 96 -7.27 -6.53 7.34
N ILE A 97 -7.10 -6.64 6.01
CA ILE A 97 -6.15 -7.60 5.42
C ILE A 97 -4.70 -7.27 5.81
N ALA A 98 -4.35 -5.98 5.90
CA ALA A 98 -3.02 -5.52 6.26
C ALA A 98 -2.71 -5.62 7.78
N GLY A 99 -3.60 -6.23 8.56
CA GLY A 99 -3.44 -6.36 10.01
C GLY A 99 -3.70 -5.05 10.76
N GLY A 100 -4.63 -4.24 10.23
CA GLY A 100 -5.26 -3.14 10.96
C GLY A 100 -6.01 -3.60 12.20
#